data_AF-A0A9Q9EHE4-F1
#
_entry.id   AF-A0A9Q9EHE4-F1
#
_cell.length_a   1.000
_cell.length_b   1.000
_cell.length_c   1.000
_cell.angle_alpha   90.00
_cell.angle_beta   90.00
_cell.angle_gamma   90.00
#
_symmetry.space_group_name_H-M   'P 1'
#
loop_
_entity.id
_entity.type
_entity.pdbx_description
1 polymer ?
#
loop_
_entity_poly.entity_id
_entity_poly.type
_entity_poly.pdbx_seq_one_letter_code
_entity_poly.pdbx_strand_id
1 'polypeptide(L)'
;MEVIPLTSKTTIVNQTIQQLSLDRNHQSSFLFDNALIGPDTQTQSRQGNRNAPPVCSARYLAHARQKLQRLMPTHEDVASISSYATPWMSLYYELFPSTSTTPSRVEMVNNHEHMLKPDAEPVRIVTFLMSFAITARQVPRTEQGMSLKGWQDANAYVKAVMTTVDAVLVSHAGIAATVEGLAVIVLYLRLQLGIGQIRPLWLTLRRAVALAELTGLPRARHNTQASDAGLSVPENSPGHTDKVAFMMFNLPAATAAHKFPRKQLLDAAGHVRVQPYMFELAGIAMRIGEIDERYIDGKTIEDVHDNVIALDKELRALKSSTPASWWQESSEYLSASLLVQYWNFYLTLRLHLHAAMTNDEHNIYAYSRSTCLEACHAVCRRYTHVRRALPPGFFIATL
;
A
#
# COMPACT_ATOMS: atom_id res chain seq x y z
N MET A 1 -51.19 19.28 -17.91
CA MET A 1 -50.27 18.96 -16.78
C MET A 1 -49.17 18.08 -17.35
N GLU A 2 -48.09 18.69 -17.83
CA GLU A 2 -46.94 17.97 -18.37
C GLU A 2 -46.11 17.37 -17.24
N VAL A 3 -45.87 16.07 -17.35
CA VAL A 3 -45.04 15.27 -16.46
C VAL A 3 -43.58 15.44 -16.89
N ILE A 4 -42.79 16.14 -16.08
CA ILE A 4 -41.34 16.29 -16.27
C ILE A 4 -40.66 14.94 -15.91
N PRO A 5 -39.80 14.36 -16.77
CA PRO A 5 -39.25 13.03 -16.54
C PRO A 5 -38.14 13.03 -15.47
N LEU A 6 -38.29 12.13 -14.48
CA LEU A 6 -37.36 11.89 -13.38
C LEU A 6 -35.97 11.39 -13.79
N THR A 7 -35.76 10.99 -15.06
CA THR A 7 -34.48 10.52 -15.62
C THR A 7 -33.43 11.61 -15.79
N SER A 8 -33.84 12.89 -15.86
CA SER A 8 -32.92 14.01 -16.01
C SER A 8 -32.18 14.33 -14.70
N LYS A 9 -32.85 14.20 -13.53
CA LYS A 9 -32.27 14.60 -12.24
C LYS A 9 -31.15 13.70 -11.76
N THR A 10 -31.27 12.38 -11.93
CA THR A 10 -30.21 11.42 -11.53
C THR A 10 -28.97 11.55 -12.42
N THR A 11 -29.16 11.85 -13.71
CA THR A 11 -28.06 12.11 -14.65
C THR A 11 -27.32 13.41 -14.29
N ILE A 12 -28.06 14.46 -13.93
CA ILE A 12 -27.49 15.75 -13.50
C ILE A 12 -26.74 15.61 -12.16
N VAL A 13 -27.28 14.86 -11.20
CA VAL A 13 -26.60 14.61 -9.91
C VAL A 13 -25.32 13.80 -10.11
N ASN A 14 -25.33 12.76 -10.95
CA ASN A 14 -24.12 12.01 -11.27
C ASN A 14 -23.08 12.83 -12.05
N GLN A 15 -23.52 13.71 -12.95
CA GLN A 15 -22.65 14.68 -13.64
C GLN A 15 -22.09 15.72 -12.67
N THR A 16 -22.87 16.18 -11.70
CA THR A 16 -22.45 17.17 -10.71
C THR A 16 -21.49 16.55 -9.69
N ILE A 17 -21.69 15.29 -9.28
CA ILE A 17 -20.74 14.56 -8.44
C ILE A 17 -19.45 14.26 -9.22
N GLN A 18 -19.54 13.89 -10.49
CA GLN A 18 -18.36 13.76 -11.36
C GLN A 18 -17.63 15.09 -11.54
N GLN A 19 -18.35 16.21 -11.74
CA GLN A 19 -17.78 17.55 -11.82
C GLN A 19 -17.15 18.00 -10.50
N LEU A 20 -17.79 17.79 -9.35
CA LEU A 20 -17.22 18.11 -8.04
C LEU A 20 -15.97 17.27 -7.73
N SER A 21 -15.93 16.01 -8.18
CA SER A 21 -14.76 15.14 -8.09
C SER A 21 -13.63 15.57 -9.05
N LEU A 22 -13.98 16.04 -10.25
CA LEU A 22 -13.05 16.62 -11.22
C LEU A 22 -12.49 17.97 -10.74
N ASP A 23 -13.34 18.83 -10.15
CA ASP A 23 -12.97 20.13 -9.60
C ASP A 23 -12.06 19.99 -8.38
N ARG A 24 -12.30 19.02 -7.50
CA ARG A 24 -11.39 18.72 -6.37
C ARG A 24 -10.02 18.24 -6.84
N ASN A 25 -9.98 17.50 -7.96
CA ASN A 25 -8.74 17.06 -8.60
C ASN A 25 -8.01 18.20 -9.32
N HIS A 26 -8.73 19.09 -9.98
CA HIS A 26 -8.14 20.28 -10.61
C HIS A 26 -7.62 21.28 -9.57
N GLN A 27 -8.34 21.47 -8.46
CA GLN A 27 -7.90 22.35 -7.36
C GLN A 27 -6.61 21.86 -6.69
N SER A 28 -6.49 20.55 -6.45
CA SER A 28 -5.27 19.97 -5.88
C SER A 28 -4.09 20.02 -6.86
N SER A 29 -4.30 19.70 -8.14
CA SER A 29 -3.26 19.86 -9.18
C SER A 29 -2.78 21.32 -9.27
N PHE A 30 -3.71 22.28 -9.28
CA PHE A 30 -3.39 23.71 -9.39
C PHE A 30 -2.61 24.24 -8.18
N LEU A 31 -2.94 23.78 -6.95
CA LEU A 31 -2.22 24.18 -5.73
C LEU A 31 -0.73 23.78 -5.79
N PHE A 32 -0.44 22.60 -6.35
CA PHE A 32 0.91 22.07 -6.48
C PHE A 32 1.59 22.40 -7.83
N ASP A 33 0.91 23.15 -8.72
CA ASP A 33 1.42 23.69 -9.99
C ASP A 33 1.64 25.20 -9.89
N ASN A 34 2.30 25.65 -8.82
CA ASN A 34 2.72 27.05 -8.68
C ASN A 34 4.18 27.17 -8.23
N ALA A 35 4.77 28.35 -8.46
CA ALA A 35 6.17 28.62 -8.13
C ALA A 35 6.46 28.67 -6.61
N LEU A 36 5.43 28.60 -5.76
CA LEU A 36 5.55 28.69 -4.30
C LEU A 36 5.61 27.32 -3.62
N ILE A 37 4.89 26.33 -4.14
CA ILE A 37 4.65 25.01 -3.50
C ILE A 37 5.02 23.87 -4.45
N GLY A 38 4.94 24.10 -5.76
CA GLY A 38 5.21 23.08 -6.76
C GLY A 38 6.66 22.59 -6.78
N PRO A 39 6.91 21.43 -7.41
CA PRO A 39 8.25 20.91 -7.61
C PRO A 39 9.01 21.98 -8.37
N ASP A 40 10.14 22.43 -7.80
CA ASP A 40 11.06 23.31 -8.50
C ASP A 40 11.23 22.76 -9.92
N THR A 41 11.11 23.60 -10.94
CA THR A 41 11.44 23.22 -12.34
C THR A 41 12.88 22.67 -12.45
N GLN A 42 13.71 22.93 -11.44
CA GLN A 42 15.01 22.32 -11.23
C GLN A 42 14.95 20.82 -10.88
N THR A 43 13.91 20.33 -10.21
CA THR A 43 13.79 18.92 -9.76
C THR A 43 13.53 17.95 -10.90
N GLN A 44 12.78 18.36 -11.94
CA GLN A 44 12.62 17.55 -13.15
C GLN A 44 13.89 17.54 -14.01
N SER A 45 14.68 18.63 -13.98
CA SER A 45 15.99 18.71 -14.64
C SER A 45 17.15 18.12 -13.80
N ARG A 46 16.92 17.76 -12.52
CA ARG A 46 17.91 17.13 -11.62
C ARG A 46 18.26 15.70 -11.98
N GLN A 47 17.35 14.93 -12.59
CA GLN A 47 17.63 13.53 -12.98
C GLN A 47 18.70 13.39 -14.08
N GLY A 48 19.08 14.48 -14.76
CA GLY A 48 20.14 14.49 -15.77
C GLY A 48 21.29 15.49 -15.54
N ASN A 49 21.20 16.36 -14.52
CA ASN A 49 22.14 17.48 -14.37
C ASN A 49 23.04 17.31 -13.13
N ARG A 50 24.29 16.91 -13.34
CA ARG A 50 25.33 16.69 -12.30
C ARG A 50 25.68 17.93 -11.46
N ASN A 51 25.25 19.12 -11.88
CA ASN A 51 25.59 20.40 -11.26
C ASN A 51 24.51 20.97 -10.35
N ALA A 52 23.41 20.24 -10.10
CA ALA A 52 22.41 20.70 -9.14
C ALA A 52 22.94 20.65 -7.70
N PRO A 53 22.58 21.63 -6.84
CA PRO A 53 22.98 21.61 -5.44
C PRO A 53 22.45 20.34 -4.75
N PRO A 54 23.26 19.70 -3.89
CA PRO A 54 22.89 18.43 -3.28
C PRO A 54 21.66 18.60 -2.38
N VAL A 55 20.74 17.63 -2.45
CA VAL A 55 19.48 17.60 -1.68
C VAL A 55 19.72 17.70 -0.17
N CYS A 56 20.89 17.25 0.31
CA CYS A 56 21.31 17.32 1.69
C CYS A 56 22.80 17.65 1.80
N SER A 57 23.17 18.31 2.91
CA SER A 57 24.58 18.62 3.18
C SER A 57 25.41 17.33 3.33
N ALA A 58 26.63 17.32 2.80
CA ALA A 58 27.55 16.18 2.93
C ALA A 58 27.81 15.83 4.40
N ARG A 59 27.85 16.83 5.29
CA ARG A 59 27.99 16.66 6.74
C ARG A 59 26.82 15.88 7.35
N TYR A 60 25.59 16.19 6.94
CA TYR A 60 24.41 15.45 7.39
C TYR A 60 24.46 14.00 6.93
N LEU A 61 24.76 13.76 5.65
CA LEU A 61 24.85 12.40 5.08
C LEU A 61 25.94 11.57 5.76
N ALA A 62 27.10 12.15 6.06
CA ALA A 62 28.17 11.47 6.79
C ALA A 62 27.75 11.09 8.22
N HIS A 63 27.07 12.00 8.92
CA HIS A 63 26.56 11.74 10.27
C HIS A 63 25.43 10.69 10.28
N ALA A 64 24.51 10.75 9.30
CA ALA A 64 23.48 9.75 9.10
C ALA A 64 24.09 8.36 8.85
N ARG A 65 25.07 8.27 7.93
CA ARG A 65 25.83 7.04 7.65
C ARG A 65 26.44 6.47 8.93
N GLN A 66 27.16 7.28 9.70
CA GLN A 66 27.80 6.82 10.93
C GLN A 66 26.79 6.26 11.93
N LYS A 67 25.66 6.93 12.13
CA LYS A 67 24.59 6.44 13.02
C LYS A 67 24.01 5.11 12.54
N LEU A 68 23.77 4.97 11.24
CA LEU A 68 23.21 3.76 10.65
C LEU A 68 24.19 2.58 10.71
N GLN A 69 25.47 2.81 10.41
CA GLN A 69 26.51 1.77 10.43
C GLN A 69 26.72 1.16 11.82
N ARG A 70 26.45 1.91 12.90
CA ARG A 70 26.49 1.38 14.27
C ARG A 70 25.41 0.34 14.56
N LEU A 71 24.35 0.29 13.76
CA LEU A 71 23.26 -0.69 13.88
C LEU A 71 23.43 -1.87 12.93
N MET A 72 24.53 -1.93 12.18
CA MET A 72 24.75 -3.02 11.26
C MET A 72 24.92 -4.33 12.04
N PRO A 73 24.14 -5.38 11.71
CA PRO A 73 24.32 -6.70 12.29
C PRO A 73 25.67 -7.27 11.90
N THR A 74 26.15 -8.28 12.63
CA THR A 74 27.37 -9.00 12.24
C THR A 74 27.10 -9.85 11.00
N HIS A 75 28.15 -10.22 10.26
CA HIS A 75 28.00 -11.09 9.09
C HIS A 75 27.35 -12.45 9.43
N GLU A 76 27.65 -12.97 10.63
CA GLU A 76 27.04 -14.21 11.15
C GLU A 76 25.54 -14.06 11.40
N ASP A 77 25.12 -12.94 12.02
CA ASP A 77 23.70 -12.63 12.21
C ASP A 77 22.97 -12.53 10.86
N VAL A 78 23.60 -11.90 9.86
CA VAL A 78 23.07 -11.80 8.48
C VAL A 78 22.93 -13.18 7.84
N ALA A 79 23.95 -14.02 7.93
CA ALA A 79 23.93 -15.36 7.35
C ALA A 79 22.88 -16.28 7.99
N SER A 80 22.60 -16.10 9.29
CA SER A 80 21.57 -16.80 10.04
C SER A 80 20.16 -16.31 9.68
N ILE A 81 19.88 -15.03 9.91
CA ILE A 81 18.53 -14.45 9.77
C ILE A 81 18.04 -14.43 8.32
N SER A 82 18.95 -14.29 7.36
CA SER A 82 18.62 -14.34 5.94
C SER A 82 17.91 -15.61 5.49
N SER A 83 18.08 -16.73 6.21
CA SER A 83 17.39 -17.99 5.91
C SER A 83 15.86 -17.90 6.09
N TYR A 84 15.38 -17.00 6.95
CA TYR A 84 13.96 -16.77 7.21
C TYR A 84 13.31 -15.81 6.21
N ALA A 85 14.04 -15.30 5.21
CA ALA A 85 13.52 -14.37 4.22
C ALA A 85 12.49 -15.01 3.27
N THR A 86 12.75 -16.24 2.82
CA THR A 86 12.00 -16.88 1.72
C THR A 86 10.48 -16.94 1.92
N PRO A 87 9.93 -17.37 3.09
CA PRO A 87 8.49 -17.64 3.22
C PRO A 87 7.61 -16.40 3.12
N TRP A 88 8.08 -15.24 3.60
CA TRP A 88 7.30 -13.99 3.57
C TRP A 88 7.64 -13.13 2.36
N MET A 89 8.84 -13.26 1.80
CA MET A 89 9.30 -12.45 0.68
C MET A 89 8.53 -12.74 -0.60
N SER A 90 8.20 -14.00 -0.92
CA SER A 90 7.38 -14.32 -2.10
C SER A 90 6.01 -13.64 -2.02
N LEU A 91 5.34 -13.78 -0.89
CA LEU A 91 4.05 -13.14 -0.61
C LEU A 91 4.14 -11.61 -0.72
N TYR A 92 5.24 -11.05 -0.23
CA TYR A 92 5.50 -9.62 -0.28
C TYR A 92 5.77 -9.12 -1.69
N TYR A 93 6.59 -9.82 -2.47
CA TYR A 93 6.91 -9.46 -3.86
C TYR A 93 5.67 -9.49 -4.75
N GLU A 94 4.75 -10.43 -4.52
CA GLU A 94 3.52 -10.52 -5.30
C GLU A 94 2.51 -9.41 -4.97
N LEU A 95 2.40 -9.01 -3.71
CA LEU A 95 1.48 -7.94 -3.27
C LEU A 95 2.08 -6.54 -3.45
N PHE A 96 3.38 -6.42 -3.20
CA PHE A 96 4.09 -5.17 -3.04
C PHE A 96 5.46 -5.19 -3.74
N PRO A 97 5.55 -5.44 -5.05
CA PRO A 97 6.82 -5.47 -5.77
C PRO A 97 7.58 -4.14 -5.63
N SER A 98 8.64 -4.16 -4.83
CA SER A 98 9.54 -3.03 -4.58
C SER A 98 10.81 -3.23 -5.40
N THR A 99 11.27 -2.16 -6.07
CA THR A 99 12.57 -2.13 -6.77
C THR A 99 13.77 -2.09 -5.83
N SER A 100 13.54 -1.87 -4.53
CA SER A 100 14.59 -1.61 -3.54
C SER A 100 14.76 -2.71 -2.48
N THR A 101 13.91 -3.74 -2.45
CA THR A 101 14.06 -4.81 -1.45
C THR A 101 15.14 -5.78 -1.91
N THR A 102 16.12 -6.07 -1.06
CA THR A 102 17.17 -7.07 -1.34
C THR A 102 16.54 -8.47 -1.42
N PRO A 103 16.44 -9.09 -2.61
CA PRO A 103 15.50 -10.19 -2.85
C PRO A 103 15.81 -11.53 -2.22
N SER A 104 17.08 -11.84 -2.00
CA SER A 104 17.48 -13.19 -1.60
C SER A 104 18.46 -13.18 -0.44
N ARG A 105 18.55 -14.33 0.22
CA ARG A 105 19.60 -14.62 1.21
C ARG A 105 20.99 -14.25 0.68
N VAL A 106 21.27 -14.63 -0.56
CA VAL A 106 22.56 -14.39 -1.21
C VAL A 106 22.80 -12.90 -1.39
N GLU A 107 21.81 -12.14 -1.88
CA GLU A 107 21.96 -10.70 -2.06
C GLU A 107 22.07 -9.96 -0.73
N MET A 108 21.38 -10.41 0.34
CA MET A 108 21.49 -9.79 1.66
C MET A 108 22.88 -10.04 2.26
N VAL A 109 23.44 -11.24 2.12
CA VAL A 109 24.82 -11.52 2.55
C VAL A 109 25.82 -10.70 1.71
N ASN A 110 25.71 -10.71 0.38
CA ASN A 110 26.63 -10.01 -0.51
C ASN A 110 26.61 -8.49 -0.31
N ASN A 111 25.44 -7.91 -0.05
CA ASN A 111 25.29 -6.46 0.13
C ASN A 111 25.80 -5.98 1.49
N HIS A 112 25.96 -6.86 2.48
CA HIS A 112 26.36 -6.48 3.84
C HIS A 112 27.69 -5.73 3.87
N GLU A 113 28.73 -6.28 3.22
CA GLU A 113 30.06 -5.65 3.19
C GLU A 113 30.04 -4.27 2.52
N HIS A 114 29.22 -4.10 1.48
CA HIS A 114 29.07 -2.83 0.80
C HIS A 114 28.46 -1.75 1.70
N MET A 115 27.59 -2.11 2.66
CA MET A 115 26.96 -1.15 3.57
C MET A 115 27.92 -0.67 4.67
N LEU A 116 29.00 -1.40 4.93
CA LEU A 116 30.04 -1.03 5.89
C LEU A 116 31.07 -0.05 5.31
N LYS A 117 31.10 0.14 3.99
CA LYS A 117 32.08 1.03 3.32
C LYS A 117 31.83 2.50 3.67
N PRO A 118 32.89 3.33 3.75
CA PRO A 118 32.77 4.74 4.15
C PRO A 118 32.04 5.61 3.12
N ASP A 119 31.91 5.15 1.87
CA ASP A 119 31.22 5.81 0.77
C ASP A 119 29.76 5.34 0.60
N ALA A 120 29.31 4.34 1.37
CA ALA A 120 27.96 3.82 1.28
C ALA A 120 26.89 4.90 1.48
N GLU A 121 25.89 4.95 0.60
CA GLU A 121 24.82 5.94 0.68
C GLU A 121 23.87 5.64 1.86
N PRO A 122 23.52 6.63 2.70
CA PRO A 122 22.64 6.41 3.85
C PRO A 122 21.31 5.72 3.50
N VAL A 123 20.72 6.07 2.36
CA VAL A 123 19.46 5.48 1.89
C VAL A 123 19.62 3.98 1.65
N ARG A 124 20.71 3.53 1.02
CA ARG A 124 20.99 2.10 0.79
C ARG A 124 21.20 1.34 2.11
N ILE A 125 21.90 1.95 3.07
CA ILE A 125 22.10 1.37 4.40
C ILE A 125 20.75 1.22 5.11
N VAL A 126 19.89 2.22 5.04
CA VAL A 126 18.53 2.14 5.60
C VAL A 126 17.74 1.02 4.93
N THR A 127 17.74 0.95 3.60
CA THR A 127 17.04 -0.11 2.86
C THR A 127 17.49 -1.49 3.31
N PHE A 128 18.80 -1.69 3.51
CA PHE A 128 19.36 -2.92 4.05
C PHE A 128 18.85 -3.21 5.47
N LEU A 129 19.03 -2.25 6.40
CA LEU A 129 18.62 -2.40 7.79
C LEU A 129 17.12 -2.65 7.93
N MET A 130 16.29 -2.01 7.13
CA MET A 130 14.84 -2.20 7.10
C MET A 130 14.49 -3.61 6.60
N SER A 131 15.11 -4.07 5.52
CA SER A 131 14.88 -5.43 4.98
C SER A 131 15.32 -6.49 5.98
N PHE A 132 16.47 -6.29 6.62
CA PHE A 132 16.98 -7.16 7.68
C PHE A 132 16.08 -7.14 8.91
N ALA A 133 15.61 -5.97 9.37
CA ALA A 133 14.70 -5.85 10.49
C ALA A 133 13.34 -6.52 10.23
N ILE A 134 12.79 -6.43 9.02
CA ILE A 134 11.56 -7.15 8.65
C ILE A 134 11.83 -8.67 8.71
N THR A 135 12.97 -9.13 8.17
CA THR A 135 13.36 -10.55 8.20
C THR A 135 13.60 -11.07 9.61
N ALA A 136 14.26 -10.29 10.47
CA ALA A 136 14.54 -10.65 11.86
C ALA A 136 13.26 -10.92 12.67
N ARG A 137 12.15 -10.26 12.32
CA ARG A 137 10.84 -10.50 12.95
C ARG A 137 10.17 -11.80 12.54
N GLN A 138 10.64 -12.43 11.48
CA GLN A 138 10.14 -13.72 11.00
C GLN A 138 10.79 -14.90 11.73
N VAL A 139 11.85 -14.64 12.50
CA VAL A 139 12.52 -15.66 13.31
C VAL A 139 11.54 -16.15 14.37
N PRO A 140 11.31 -17.48 14.50
CA PRO A 140 10.45 -18.05 15.53
C PRO A 140 10.86 -17.59 16.94
N ARG A 141 9.89 -17.33 17.81
CA ARG A 141 10.12 -16.86 19.19
C ARG A 141 11.09 -17.75 19.99
N THR A 142 11.10 -19.04 19.71
CA THR A 142 12.01 -20.03 20.32
C THR A 142 13.49 -19.81 19.96
N GLU A 143 13.76 -19.14 18.85
CA GLU A 143 15.10 -18.95 18.29
C GLU A 143 15.58 -17.48 18.36
N GLN A 144 14.69 -16.54 18.72
CA GLN A 144 14.95 -15.10 18.75
C GLN A 144 16.08 -14.69 19.71
N GLY A 145 16.24 -15.38 20.84
CA GLY A 145 17.31 -15.09 21.81
C GLY A 145 18.71 -15.51 21.36
N MET A 146 18.82 -16.31 20.29
CA MET A 146 20.09 -16.90 19.84
C MET A 146 20.71 -16.19 18.63
N SER A 147 20.03 -15.20 18.02
CA SER A 147 20.32 -14.81 16.63
C SER A 147 20.84 -13.37 16.40
N LEU A 148 20.99 -12.53 17.43
CA LEU A 148 21.47 -11.14 17.28
C LEU A 148 22.50 -10.77 18.35
N LYS A 149 23.79 -10.90 18.02
CA LYS A 149 24.87 -10.53 18.96
C LYS A 149 24.80 -9.02 19.28
N GLY A 150 24.85 -8.69 20.57
CA GLY A 150 24.83 -7.31 21.06
C GLY A 150 23.42 -6.71 21.26
N TRP A 151 22.35 -7.47 21.02
CA TRP A 151 20.98 -7.05 21.29
C TRP A 151 20.29 -7.98 22.27
N GLN A 152 19.37 -7.44 23.07
CA GLN A 152 18.59 -8.23 24.02
C GLN A 152 17.65 -9.22 23.30
N ASP A 153 16.97 -8.75 22.26
CA ASP A 153 16.13 -9.54 21.38
C ASP A 153 15.94 -8.82 20.02
N ALA A 154 15.24 -9.48 19.09
CA ALA A 154 14.91 -8.91 17.78
C ALA A 154 14.03 -7.66 17.86
N ASN A 155 13.18 -7.52 18.89
CA ASN A 155 12.30 -6.36 19.03
C ASN A 155 13.09 -5.11 19.45
N ALA A 156 14.06 -5.24 20.35
CA ALA A 156 14.97 -4.19 20.75
C ALA A 156 15.81 -3.71 19.56
N TYR A 157 16.31 -4.64 18.74
CA TYR A 157 17.00 -4.32 17.50
C TYR A 157 16.10 -3.54 16.52
N VAL A 158 14.92 -4.08 16.21
CA VAL A 158 13.96 -3.42 15.32
C VAL A 158 13.59 -2.03 15.80
N LYS A 159 13.36 -1.85 17.11
CA LYS A 159 13.05 -0.55 17.71
C LYS A 159 14.20 0.44 17.49
N ALA A 160 15.45 0.03 17.70
CA ALA A 160 16.60 0.91 17.50
C ALA A 160 16.81 1.29 16.02
N VAL A 161 16.61 0.34 15.10
CA VAL A 161 16.59 0.62 13.65
C VAL A 161 15.51 1.64 13.33
N MET A 162 14.27 1.39 13.75
CA MET A 162 13.15 2.29 13.49
C MET A 162 13.40 3.71 14.03
N THR A 163 13.83 3.85 15.28
CA THR A 163 14.14 5.16 15.88
C THR A 163 15.25 5.90 15.13
N THR A 164 16.29 5.19 14.67
CA THR A 164 17.40 5.80 13.95
C THR A 164 16.99 6.21 12.55
N VAL A 165 16.27 5.34 11.83
CA VAL A 165 15.74 5.62 10.49
C VAL A 165 14.77 6.80 10.50
N ASP A 166 13.93 6.89 11.54
CA ASP A 166 13.04 8.03 11.72
C ASP A 166 13.82 9.35 11.82
N ALA A 167 14.86 9.38 12.65
CA ALA A 167 15.67 10.58 12.89
C ALA A 167 16.54 11.00 11.70
N VAL A 168 17.06 10.04 10.92
CA VAL A 168 18.04 10.34 9.83
C VAL A 168 17.45 10.41 8.44
N LEU A 169 16.25 9.87 8.22
CA LEU A 169 15.64 9.81 6.90
C LEU A 169 14.19 10.26 6.94
N VAL A 170 13.33 9.60 7.73
CA VAL A 170 11.89 9.88 7.69
C VAL A 170 11.64 11.33 8.04
N SER A 171 12.12 11.82 9.18
CA SER A 171 11.87 13.20 9.65
C SER A 171 12.55 14.28 8.79
N HIS A 172 13.57 13.94 8.00
CA HIS A 172 14.30 14.92 7.19
C HIS A 172 13.68 15.11 5.80
N ALA A 173 12.91 16.19 5.62
CA ALA A 173 12.15 16.44 4.39
C ALA A 173 12.97 16.31 3.09
N GLY A 174 14.23 16.78 3.07
CA GLY A 174 15.12 16.66 1.89
C GLY A 174 15.29 15.22 1.39
N ILE A 175 15.86 14.32 2.21
CA ILE A 175 16.04 12.91 1.85
C ILE A 175 14.68 12.20 1.71
N ALA A 176 13.73 12.49 2.61
CA ALA A 176 12.40 11.87 2.58
C ALA A 176 11.64 12.14 1.28
N ALA A 177 11.86 13.30 0.65
CA ALA A 177 11.22 13.70 -0.59
C ALA A 177 11.89 13.11 -1.85
N THR A 178 13.03 12.41 -1.76
CA THR A 178 13.58 11.73 -2.94
C THR A 178 12.78 10.47 -3.25
N VAL A 179 12.88 9.98 -4.49
CA VAL A 179 12.20 8.75 -4.92
C VAL A 179 12.64 7.56 -4.06
N GLU A 180 13.94 7.47 -3.78
CA GLU A 180 14.54 6.43 -2.95
C GLU A 180 14.14 6.60 -1.49
N GLY A 181 14.06 7.84 -1.00
CA GLY A 181 13.57 8.15 0.35
C GLY A 181 12.11 7.74 0.56
N LEU A 182 11.23 8.04 -0.40
CA LEU A 182 9.83 7.61 -0.39
C LEU A 182 9.71 6.08 -0.43
N ALA A 183 10.53 5.40 -1.24
CA ALA A 183 10.57 3.94 -1.27
C ALA A 183 10.99 3.34 0.09
N VAL A 184 11.95 3.97 0.76
CA VAL A 184 12.34 3.59 2.14
C VAL A 184 11.22 3.87 3.14
N ILE A 185 10.52 5.01 3.03
CA ILE A 185 9.38 5.30 3.91
C ILE A 185 8.28 4.24 3.75
N VAL A 186 8.06 3.73 2.53
CA VAL A 186 7.14 2.61 2.32
C VAL A 186 7.60 1.34 3.07
N LEU A 187 8.90 1.02 3.09
CA LEU A 187 9.45 -0.07 3.94
C LEU A 187 9.24 0.22 5.44
N TYR A 188 9.43 1.47 5.86
CA TYR A 188 9.23 1.92 7.25
C TYR A 188 7.78 1.74 7.70
N LEU A 189 6.81 2.16 6.88
CA LEU A 189 5.38 1.97 7.12
C LEU A 189 5.02 0.49 7.27
N ARG A 190 5.60 -0.38 6.44
CA ARG A 190 5.37 -1.83 6.51
C ARG A 190 5.89 -2.43 7.82
N LEU A 191 7.05 -1.96 8.31
CA LEU A 191 7.57 -2.39 9.59
C LEU A 191 6.70 -1.87 10.77
N GLN A 192 6.24 -0.62 10.72
CA GLN A 192 5.26 -0.10 11.70
C GLN A 192 3.99 -0.93 11.72
N LEU A 193 3.51 -1.33 10.54
CA LEU A 193 2.31 -2.13 10.39
C LEU A 193 2.47 -3.49 11.06
N GLY A 194 3.60 -4.14 10.81
CA GLY A 194 3.94 -5.41 11.41
C GLY A 194 4.01 -5.36 12.94
N ILE A 195 4.40 -4.22 13.53
CA ILE A 195 4.50 -4.02 14.99
C ILE A 195 3.14 -3.59 15.58
N GLY A 196 2.14 -3.30 14.75
CA GLY A 196 0.83 -2.80 15.19
C GLY A 196 0.81 -1.31 15.53
N GLN A 197 1.78 -0.52 15.07
CA GLN A 197 1.81 0.93 15.28
C GLN A 197 0.92 1.68 14.26
N ILE A 198 -0.39 1.45 14.31
CA ILE A 198 -1.34 1.97 13.32
C ILE A 198 -1.39 3.51 13.30
N ARG A 199 -1.44 4.17 14.46
CA ARG A 199 -1.50 5.64 14.54
C ARG A 199 -0.23 6.31 13.99
N PRO A 200 0.99 5.92 14.40
CA PRO A 200 2.22 6.41 13.77
C PRO A 200 2.27 6.14 12.27
N LEU A 201 1.90 4.92 11.85
CA LEU A 201 1.84 4.55 10.44
C LEU A 201 0.97 5.50 9.63
N TRP A 202 -0.25 5.79 10.10
CA TRP A 202 -1.18 6.65 9.39
C TRP A 202 -0.63 8.08 9.22
N LEU A 203 -0.02 8.65 10.28
CA LEU A 203 0.59 9.98 10.21
C LEU A 203 1.81 10.01 9.27
N THR A 204 2.68 9.01 9.34
CA THR A 204 3.83 8.89 8.44
C THR A 204 3.39 8.73 7.00
N LEU A 205 2.33 7.95 6.73
CA LEU A 205 1.78 7.74 5.40
C LEU A 205 1.21 9.04 4.81
N ARG A 206 0.45 9.80 5.60
CA ARG A 206 -0.06 11.13 5.19
C ARG A 206 1.08 12.08 4.80
N ARG A 207 2.15 12.11 5.59
CA ARG A 207 3.34 12.91 5.27
C ARG A 207 4.04 12.41 4.01
N ALA A 208 4.17 11.10 3.83
CA ALA A 208 4.78 10.52 2.63
C ALA A 208 4.00 10.87 1.35
N VAL A 209 2.67 10.85 1.40
CA VAL A 209 1.81 11.29 0.30
C VAL A 209 2.04 12.76 -0.02
N ALA A 210 2.03 13.64 0.99
CA ALA A 210 2.29 15.06 0.78
C ALA A 210 3.66 15.33 0.16
N LEU A 211 4.72 14.65 0.62
CA LEU A 211 6.05 14.75 0.01
C LEU A 211 6.08 14.25 -1.44
N ALA A 212 5.35 13.19 -1.76
CA ALA A 212 5.21 12.69 -3.12
C ALA A 212 4.47 13.69 -4.04
N GLU A 213 3.45 14.37 -3.53
CA GLU A 213 2.70 15.40 -4.26
C GLU A 213 3.57 16.63 -4.55
N LEU A 214 4.29 17.12 -3.53
CA LEU A 214 5.22 18.25 -3.61
C LEU A 214 6.36 17.99 -4.59
N THR A 215 6.83 16.74 -4.69
CA THR A 215 7.88 16.35 -5.64
C THR A 215 7.35 16.11 -7.06
N GLY A 216 6.03 16.20 -7.26
CA GLY A 216 5.40 16.03 -8.55
C GLY A 216 5.33 14.58 -9.02
N LEU A 217 5.53 13.59 -8.13
CA LEU A 217 5.51 12.17 -8.49
C LEU A 217 4.18 11.73 -9.15
N PRO A 218 2.99 12.18 -8.68
CA PRO A 218 1.72 11.88 -9.36
C PRO A 218 1.71 12.40 -10.81
N ARG A 219 2.22 13.61 -11.05
CA ARG A 219 2.27 14.24 -12.38
C ARG A 219 3.24 13.55 -13.33
N ALA A 220 4.44 13.25 -12.85
CA ALA A 220 5.43 12.50 -13.62
C ALA A 220 4.83 11.19 -14.14
N ARG A 221 4.04 10.50 -13.31
CA ARG A 221 3.37 9.25 -13.70
C ARG A 221 2.30 9.41 -14.77
N HIS A 222 1.51 10.47 -14.73
CA HIS A 222 0.53 10.74 -15.78
C HIS A 222 1.21 11.06 -17.12
N ASN A 223 2.32 11.81 -17.08
CA ASN A 223 3.04 12.21 -18.28
C ASN A 223 3.79 11.04 -18.95
N THR A 224 4.37 10.11 -18.18
CA THR A 224 5.02 8.91 -18.72
C THR A 224 4.06 7.89 -19.34
N GLN A 225 2.75 8.11 -19.26
CA GLN A 225 1.77 7.31 -19.99
C GLN A 225 1.30 7.98 -21.28
N ALA A 226 1.44 9.30 -21.36
CA ALA A 226 1.20 10.05 -22.59
C ALA A 226 2.40 9.93 -23.56
N SER A 227 3.60 9.68 -23.04
CA SER A 227 4.78 9.33 -23.83
C SER A 227 5.10 7.84 -23.69
N ASP A 228 5.27 7.14 -24.80
CA ASP A 228 5.75 5.74 -24.87
C ASP A 228 7.22 5.58 -24.40
N ALA A 229 7.75 6.58 -23.67
CA ALA A 229 9.11 6.64 -23.19
C ALA A 229 9.20 5.93 -21.85
N GLY A 230 9.79 4.73 -21.84
CA GLY A 230 9.87 3.77 -20.73
C GLY A 230 10.57 4.20 -19.43
N LEU A 231 10.31 5.39 -18.91
CA LEU A 231 10.70 5.79 -17.55
C LEU A 231 9.71 5.17 -16.55
N SER A 232 10.04 3.96 -16.08
CA SER A 232 9.23 3.23 -15.10
C SER A 232 9.14 4.00 -13.78
N VAL A 233 8.02 4.68 -13.52
CA VAL A 233 7.70 5.22 -12.20
C VAL A 233 7.62 4.06 -11.19
N PRO A 234 8.16 4.20 -9.97
CA PRO A 234 8.15 3.12 -8.98
C PRO A 234 6.74 2.57 -8.78
N GLU A 235 6.59 1.25 -8.94
CA GLU A 235 5.29 0.58 -8.83
C GLU A 235 4.68 0.70 -7.43
N ASN A 236 5.53 0.87 -6.41
CA ASN A 236 5.19 1.03 -4.99
C ASN A 236 5.26 2.50 -4.54
N SER A 237 4.38 3.34 -5.07
CA SER A 237 4.25 4.72 -4.56
C SER A 237 3.55 4.75 -3.19
N PRO A 238 3.80 5.79 -2.37
CA PRO A 238 3.04 6.03 -1.13
C PRO A 238 1.52 6.08 -1.37
N GLY A 239 1.09 6.56 -2.54
CA GLY A 239 -0.34 6.64 -2.86
C GLY A 239 -1.03 5.30 -3.06
N HIS A 240 -0.38 4.28 -3.65
CA HIS A 240 -0.96 2.94 -3.65
C HIS A 240 -0.99 2.35 -2.24
N THR A 241 0.05 2.62 -1.44
CA THR A 241 0.12 2.18 -0.04
C THR A 241 -1.01 2.78 0.79
N ASP A 242 -1.35 4.06 0.54
CA ASP A 242 -2.47 4.77 1.16
C ASP A 242 -3.83 4.10 0.85
N LYS A 243 -4.08 3.74 -0.41
CA LYS A 243 -5.31 3.03 -0.80
C LYS A 243 -5.39 1.61 -0.23
N VAL A 244 -4.28 0.88 -0.22
CA VAL A 244 -4.24 -0.46 0.38
C VAL A 244 -4.46 -0.37 1.89
N ALA A 245 -3.86 0.62 2.56
CA ALA A 245 -4.09 0.86 3.98
C ALA A 245 -5.56 1.20 4.29
N PHE A 246 -6.23 1.98 3.42
CA PHE A 246 -7.67 2.19 3.49
C PHE A 246 -8.43 0.86 3.40
N MET A 247 -8.19 0.07 2.36
CA MET A 247 -8.88 -1.20 2.14
C MET A 247 -8.72 -2.17 3.32
N MET A 248 -7.53 -2.23 3.90
CA MET A 248 -7.18 -3.17 4.96
C MET A 248 -7.65 -2.74 6.34
N PHE A 249 -7.61 -1.43 6.64
CA PHE A 249 -7.73 -0.92 8.01
C PHE A 249 -8.78 0.20 8.16
N ASN A 250 -9.46 0.59 7.08
CA ASN A 250 -10.38 1.72 7.06
C ASN A 250 -9.77 3.04 7.52
N LEU A 251 -8.46 3.20 7.29
CA LEU A 251 -7.77 4.45 7.58
C LEU A 251 -8.11 5.45 6.47
N PRO A 252 -8.65 6.65 6.79
CA PRO A 252 -8.98 7.65 5.78
C PRO A 252 -7.76 7.97 4.92
N ALA A 253 -7.90 7.83 3.61
CA ALA A 253 -6.82 8.02 2.65
C ALA A 253 -6.71 9.50 2.23
N ALA A 254 -5.49 9.97 2.01
CA ALA A 254 -5.25 11.29 1.40
C ALA A 254 -5.44 11.25 -0.13
N THR A 255 -5.24 10.08 -0.74
CA THR A 255 -5.21 9.90 -2.19
C THR A 255 -6.55 9.53 -2.81
N ALA A 256 -7.66 9.80 -2.12
CA ALA A 256 -9.01 9.44 -2.59
C ALA A 256 -9.35 9.98 -3.98
N ALA A 257 -9.00 11.23 -4.24
CA ALA A 257 -9.28 11.87 -5.51
C ALA A 257 -8.35 11.40 -6.65
N HIS A 258 -7.17 10.85 -6.31
CA HIS A 258 -6.15 10.47 -7.28
C HIS A 258 -6.57 9.24 -8.09
N LYS A 259 -6.58 9.36 -9.42
CA LYS A 259 -6.78 8.22 -10.33
C LYS A 259 -5.44 7.57 -10.62
N PHE A 260 -5.30 6.31 -10.21
CA PHE A 260 -4.16 5.51 -10.63
C PHE A 260 -4.48 4.83 -11.95
N PRO A 261 -3.52 4.79 -12.88
CA PRO A 261 -3.76 4.16 -14.16
C PRO A 261 -3.92 2.66 -14.01
N ARG A 262 -4.92 2.13 -14.71
CA ARG A 262 -5.25 0.71 -14.70
C ARG A 262 -4.14 -0.08 -15.37
N LYS A 263 -3.61 -1.07 -14.65
CA LYS A 263 -2.64 -2.03 -15.18
C LYS A 263 -3.37 -3.23 -15.77
N GLN A 264 -2.72 -3.92 -16.71
CA GLN A 264 -3.20 -5.22 -17.20
C GLN A 264 -3.27 -6.21 -16.03
N LEU A 265 -4.42 -6.87 -15.89
CA LEU A 265 -4.71 -7.81 -14.82
C LEU A 265 -4.19 -9.22 -15.11
N LEU A 266 -3.95 -9.52 -16.39
CA LEU A 266 -3.38 -10.78 -16.85
C LEU A 266 -1.99 -10.54 -17.42
N ASP A 267 -1.09 -11.49 -17.25
CA ASP A 267 0.18 -11.53 -17.97
C ASP A 267 0.01 -12.13 -19.37
N ALA A 268 1.10 -12.18 -20.14
CA ALA A 268 1.10 -12.74 -21.50
C ALA A 268 0.71 -14.23 -21.55
N ALA A 269 0.82 -14.97 -20.44
CA ALA A 269 0.44 -16.37 -20.31
C ALA A 269 -0.99 -16.56 -19.78
N GLY A 270 -1.71 -15.47 -19.48
CA GLY A 270 -3.07 -15.50 -18.95
C GLY A 270 -3.15 -15.71 -17.43
N HIS A 271 -2.03 -15.65 -16.70
CA HIS A 271 -2.03 -15.71 -15.24
C HIS A 271 -2.43 -14.36 -14.64
N VAL A 272 -3.11 -14.40 -13.50
CA VAL A 272 -3.55 -13.21 -12.80
C VAL A 272 -2.37 -12.52 -12.13
N ARG A 273 -2.19 -11.23 -12.44
CA ARG A 273 -1.26 -10.35 -11.75
C ARG A 273 -1.92 -9.82 -10.48
N VAL A 274 -1.50 -10.34 -9.34
CA VAL A 274 -2.13 -10.09 -8.03
C VAL A 274 -2.07 -8.62 -7.62
N GLN A 275 -0.92 -7.95 -7.73
CA GLN A 275 -0.80 -6.53 -7.36
C GLN A 275 -1.76 -5.62 -8.16
N PRO A 276 -1.80 -5.65 -9.51
CA PRO A 276 -2.79 -4.91 -10.28
C PRO A 276 -4.24 -5.12 -9.81
N TYR A 277 -4.64 -6.37 -9.57
CA TYR A 277 -5.97 -6.67 -9.05
C TYR A 277 -6.20 -6.02 -7.69
N MET A 278 -5.23 -6.15 -6.77
CA MET A 278 -5.31 -5.57 -5.43
C MET A 278 -5.47 -4.04 -5.47
N PHE A 279 -4.80 -3.34 -6.39
CA PHE A 279 -4.91 -1.89 -6.51
C PHE A 279 -6.26 -1.44 -7.07
N GLU A 280 -6.81 -2.16 -8.06
CA GLU A 280 -8.18 -1.92 -8.54
C GLU A 280 -9.19 -2.16 -7.40
N LEU A 281 -9.03 -3.25 -6.66
CA LEU A 281 -9.88 -3.58 -5.51
C LEU A 281 -9.79 -2.50 -4.42
N ALA A 282 -8.59 -2.01 -4.12
CA ALA A 282 -8.38 -0.93 -3.17
C ALA A 282 -9.07 0.37 -3.61
N GLY A 283 -9.08 0.66 -4.92
CA GLY A 283 -9.84 1.79 -5.47
C GLY A 283 -11.36 1.65 -5.30
N ILE A 284 -11.91 0.44 -5.45
CA ILE A 284 -13.33 0.17 -5.15
C ILE A 284 -13.60 0.31 -3.64
N ALA A 285 -12.71 -0.22 -2.79
CA ALA A 285 -12.86 -0.16 -1.33
C ALA A 285 -13.01 1.28 -0.81
N MET A 286 -12.31 2.25 -1.40
CA MET A 286 -12.46 3.66 -1.03
C MET A 286 -13.89 4.19 -1.21
N ARG A 287 -14.54 3.83 -2.32
CA ARG A 287 -15.92 4.24 -2.59
C ARG A 287 -16.94 3.48 -1.73
N ILE A 288 -16.63 2.26 -1.31
CA ILE A 288 -17.40 1.59 -0.25
C ILE A 288 -17.31 2.40 1.04
N GLY A 289 -16.14 2.96 1.36
CA GLY A 289 -15.95 3.89 2.46
C GLY A 289 -16.86 5.12 2.42
N GLU A 290 -17.04 5.72 1.24
CA GLU A 290 -17.95 6.85 1.04
C GLU A 290 -19.42 6.46 1.33
N ILE A 291 -19.81 5.20 1.09
CA ILE A 291 -21.12 4.69 1.48
C ILE A 291 -21.21 4.54 3.00
N ASP A 292 -20.16 4.02 3.64
CA ASP A 292 -20.13 3.89 5.10
C ASP A 292 -20.22 5.25 5.80
N GLU A 293 -19.55 6.28 5.27
CA GLU A 293 -19.68 7.65 5.75
C GLU A 293 -21.12 8.16 5.66
N ARG A 294 -21.84 7.85 4.57
CA ARG A 294 -23.27 8.21 4.45
C ARG A 294 -24.14 7.54 5.50
N TYR A 295 -23.87 6.28 5.84
CA TYR A 295 -24.58 5.63 6.94
C TYR A 295 -24.29 6.30 8.29
N ILE A 296 -23.04 6.72 8.53
CA ILE A 296 -22.66 7.48 9.73
C ILE A 296 -23.40 8.83 9.78
N ASP A 297 -23.57 9.49 8.63
CA ASP A 297 -24.33 10.73 8.48
C ASP A 297 -25.86 10.53 8.60
N GLY A 298 -26.33 9.32 8.87
CA GLY A 298 -27.74 8.99 9.10
C GLY A 298 -28.56 8.79 7.83
N LYS A 299 -27.93 8.57 6.68
CA LYS A 299 -28.64 8.19 5.44
C LYS A 299 -29.22 6.79 5.57
N THR A 300 -30.43 6.60 5.04
CA THR A 300 -31.11 5.31 5.10
C THR A 300 -30.59 4.38 4.00
N ILE A 301 -30.93 3.09 4.08
CA ILE A 301 -30.56 2.14 3.02
C ILE A 301 -31.20 2.53 1.69
N GLU A 302 -32.44 3.03 1.69
CA GLU A 302 -33.15 3.48 0.50
C GLU A 302 -32.39 4.60 -0.22
N ASP A 303 -31.77 5.52 0.52
CA ASP A 303 -30.98 6.62 -0.04
C ASP A 303 -29.71 6.16 -0.76
N VAL A 304 -29.13 5.03 -0.33
CA VAL A 304 -27.81 4.59 -0.78
C VAL A 304 -27.82 3.29 -1.57
N HIS A 305 -28.96 2.59 -1.64
CA HIS A 305 -29.07 1.26 -2.25
C HIS A 305 -28.60 1.23 -3.72
N ASP A 306 -28.96 2.24 -4.52
CA ASP A 306 -28.50 2.33 -5.91
C ASP A 306 -26.97 2.40 -6.02
N ASN A 307 -26.30 3.08 -5.08
CA ASN A 307 -24.84 3.13 -5.01
C ASN A 307 -24.24 1.78 -4.61
N VAL A 308 -24.90 1.06 -3.69
CA VAL A 308 -24.51 -0.30 -3.29
C VAL A 308 -24.52 -1.23 -4.50
N ILE A 309 -25.62 -1.22 -5.28
CA ILE A 309 -25.75 -2.06 -6.48
C ILE A 309 -24.77 -1.65 -7.59
N ALA A 310 -24.52 -0.35 -7.76
CA ALA A 310 -23.54 0.15 -8.72
C ALA A 310 -22.12 -0.33 -8.39
N LEU A 311 -21.70 -0.23 -7.12
CA LEU A 311 -20.38 -0.71 -6.69
C LEU A 311 -20.26 -2.24 -6.73
N ASP A 312 -21.34 -2.97 -6.43
CA ASP A 312 -21.36 -4.43 -6.57
C ASP A 312 -21.15 -4.85 -8.03
N LYS A 313 -21.77 -4.14 -8.98
CA LYS A 313 -21.53 -4.37 -10.41
C LYS A 313 -20.04 -4.20 -10.77
N GLU A 314 -19.36 -3.23 -10.18
CA GLU A 314 -17.94 -3.02 -10.38
C GLU A 314 -17.07 -4.10 -9.73
N LEU A 315 -17.39 -4.53 -8.51
CA LEU A 315 -16.74 -5.68 -7.87
C LEU A 315 -16.88 -6.95 -8.71
N ARG A 316 -18.08 -7.22 -9.23
CA ARG A 316 -18.34 -8.37 -10.10
C ARG A 316 -17.61 -8.26 -11.43
N ALA A 317 -17.54 -7.06 -12.01
CA ALA A 317 -16.78 -6.82 -13.25
C ALA A 317 -15.27 -7.00 -13.04
N LEU A 318 -14.73 -6.60 -11.89
CA LEU A 318 -13.34 -6.86 -11.54
C LEU A 318 -13.11 -8.37 -11.35
N LYS A 319 -13.99 -9.04 -10.61
CA LYS A 319 -13.95 -10.50 -10.43
C LYS A 319 -13.97 -11.24 -11.78
N SER A 320 -14.88 -10.87 -12.68
CA SER A 320 -15.04 -11.53 -13.99
C SER A 320 -13.90 -11.27 -14.98
N SER A 321 -13.03 -10.30 -14.69
CA SER A 321 -11.81 -10.05 -15.49
C SER A 321 -10.68 -11.05 -15.23
N THR A 322 -10.91 -12.04 -14.38
CA THR A 322 -9.95 -13.10 -14.03
C THR A 322 -10.54 -14.49 -14.32
N PRO A 323 -9.71 -15.50 -14.63
CA PRO A 323 -10.18 -16.86 -14.91
C PRO A 323 -10.95 -17.47 -13.73
N ALA A 324 -12.00 -18.24 -14.01
CA ALA A 324 -12.78 -18.92 -12.97
C ALA A 324 -11.93 -19.90 -12.14
N SER A 325 -10.90 -20.51 -12.75
CA SER A 325 -9.94 -21.38 -12.07
C SER A 325 -9.16 -20.66 -10.97
N TRP A 326 -8.90 -19.35 -11.11
CA TRP A 326 -8.20 -18.58 -10.10
C TRP A 326 -8.97 -18.52 -8.79
N TRP A 327 -10.31 -18.50 -8.85
CA TRP A 327 -11.20 -18.44 -7.68
C TRP A 327 -11.41 -19.78 -6.98
N GLN A 328 -10.90 -20.87 -7.56
CA GLN A 328 -10.97 -22.18 -6.93
C GLN A 328 -10.14 -22.18 -5.64
N GLU A 329 -10.71 -22.73 -4.58
CA GLU A 329 -10.05 -22.79 -3.29
C GLU A 329 -8.92 -23.81 -3.33
N SER A 330 -7.68 -23.34 -3.30
CA SER A 330 -6.50 -24.15 -2.94
C SER A 330 -5.99 -23.63 -1.59
N SER A 331 -5.90 -24.54 -0.63
CA SER A 331 -5.72 -24.17 0.78
C SER A 331 -4.46 -24.74 1.42
N GLU A 332 -3.58 -25.33 0.61
CA GLU A 332 -2.35 -25.98 1.09
C GLU A 332 -1.33 -24.96 1.64
N TYR A 333 -1.30 -23.74 1.11
CA TYR A 333 -0.39 -22.68 1.53
C TYR A 333 -1.00 -21.28 1.37
N LEU A 334 -0.50 -20.32 2.16
CA LEU A 334 -0.86 -18.91 1.98
C LEU A 334 -0.24 -18.40 0.69
N SER A 335 -1.05 -17.75 -0.14
CA SER A 335 -0.60 -17.06 -1.35
C SER A 335 -1.15 -15.63 -1.40
N ALA A 336 -0.52 -14.76 -2.19
CA ALA A 336 -1.03 -13.41 -2.41
C ALA A 336 -2.42 -13.44 -3.04
N SER A 337 -2.65 -14.41 -3.94
CA SER A 337 -3.96 -14.68 -4.53
C SER A 337 -5.02 -14.97 -3.47
N LEU A 338 -4.74 -15.86 -2.51
CA LEU A 338 -5.69 -16.19 -1.44
C LEU A 338 -6.05 -14.96 -0.59
N LEU A 339 -5.07 -14.10 -0.25
CA LEU A 339 -5.32 -12.86 0.49
C LEU A 339 -6.19 -11.87 -0.28
N VAL A 340 -5.90 -11.65 -1.56
CA VAL A 340 -6.66 -10.72 -2.39
C VAL A 340 -8.08 -11.23 -2.65
N GLN A 341 -8.26 -12.54 -2.85
CA GLN A 341 -9.59 -13.14 -2.92
C GLN A 341 -10.36 -12.98 -1.61
N TYR A 342 -9.70 -13.19 -0.46
CA TYR A 342 -10.30 -12.94 0.85
C TYR A 342 -10.78 -11.49 0.97
N TRP A 343 -9.95 -10.50 0.59
CA TRP A 343 -10.36 -9.09 0.60
C TRP A 343 -11.51 -8.81 -0.36
N ASN A 344 -11.54 -9.44 -1.54
CA ASN A 344 -12.63 -9.27 -2.48
C ASN A 344 -13.96 -9.68 -1.86
N PHE A 345 -14.04 -10.89 -1.29
CA PHE A 345 -15.27 -11.35 -0.64
C PHE A 345 -15.59 -10.57 0.63
N TYR A 346 -14.59 -10.15 1.40
CA TYR A 346 -14.78 -9.28 2.56
C TYR A 346 -15.41 -7.94 2.18
N LEU A 347 -14.97 -7.32 1.08
CA LEU A 347 -15.54 -6.07 0.59
C LEU A 347 -16.96 -6.27 0.03
N THR A 348 -17.22 -7.38 -0.66
CA THR A 348 -18.59 -7.75 -1.08
C THR A 348 -19.51 -7.92 0.13
N LEU A 349 -19.06 -8.63 1.16
CA LEU A 349 -19.79 -8.81 2.42
C LEU A 349 -20.11 -7.46 3.06
N ARG A 350 -19.10 -6.60 3.24
CA ARG A 350 -19.26 -5.27 3.85
C ARG A 350 -20.24 -4.39 3.07
N LEU A 351 -20.12 -4.36 1.74
CA LEU A 351 -20.96 -3.55 0.86
C LEU A 351 -22.45 -3.90 1.00
N HIS A 352 -22.78 -5.19 1.14
CA HIS A 352 -24.17 -5.65 1.23
C HIS A 352 -24.70 -5.77 2.66
N LEU A 353 -23.85 -5.64 3.69
CA LEU A 353 -24.20 -5.94 5.08
C LEU A 353 -25.43 -5.14 5.57
N HIS A 354 -25.44 -3.82 5.34
CA HIS A 354 -26.55 -2.96 5.77
C HIS A 354 -27.88 -3.39 5.14
N ALA A 355 -27.90 -3.55 3.81
CA ALA A 355 -29.10 -3.98 3.08
C ALA A 355 -29.55 -5.40 3.50
N ALA A 356 -28.61 -6.29 3.81
CA ALA A 356 -28.91 -7.65 4.23
C ALA A 356 -29.53 -7.70 5.65
N MET A 357 -29.16 -6.77 6.52
CA MET A 357 -29.65 -6.68 7.90
C MET A 357 -30.92 -5.84 8.05
N THR A 358 -31.32 -5.08 7.03
CA THR A 358 -32.57 -4.31 7.05
C THR A 358 -33.78 -5.24 7.05
N ASN A 359 -34.71 -4.98 7.99
CA ASN A 359 -36.02 -5.62 7.99
C ASN A 359 -36.87 -5.03 6.85
N ASP A 360 -37.20 -5.86 5.87
CA ASP A 360 -37.82 -5.44 4.62
C ASP A 360 -38.97 -6.40 4.29
N GLU A 361 -40.19 -5.93 4.54
CA GLU A 361 -41.43 -6.70 4.38
C GLU A 361 -41.68 -7.11 2.91
N HIS A 362 -41.14 -6.35 1.95
CA HIS A 362 -41.41 -6.51 0.53
C HIS A 362 -40.29 -7.24 -0.22
N ASN A 363 -39.27 -7.74 0.48
CA ASN A 363 -38.13 -8.43 -0.09
C ASN A 363 -37.34 -7.63 -1.16
N ILE A 364 -37.40 -6.30 -1.11
CA ILE A 364 -36.62 -5.38 -1.96
C ILE A 364 -35.13 -5.71 -1.92
N TYR A 365 -34.58 -6.09 -0.75
CA TYR A 365 -33.15 -6.36 -0.55
C TYR A 365 -32.77 -7.85 -0.62
N ALA A 366 -33.62 -8.69 -1.21
CA ALA A 366 -33.37 -10.14 -1.31
C ALA A 366 -32.04 -10.47 -2.01
N TYR A 367 -31.69 -9.72 -3.06
CA TYR A 367 -30.40 -9.85 -3.75
C TYR A 367 -29.23 -9.60 -2.79
N SER A 368 -29.24 -8.48 -2.06
CA SER A 368 -28.19 -8.15 -1.09
C SER A 368 -28.06 -9.21 0.01
N ARG A 369 -29.18 -9.78 0.49
CA ARG A 369 -29.15 -10.88 1.47
C ARG A 369 -28.43 -12.13 0.93
N SER A 370 -28.77 -12.56 -0.29
CA SER A 370 -28.11 -13.72 -0.93
C SER A 370 -26.61 -13.47 -1.13
N THR A 371 -26.26 -12.34 -1.73
CA THR A 371 -24.86 -11.97 -2.01
C THR A 371 -24.04 -11.83 -0.72
N CYS A 372 -24.61 -11.23 0.33
CA CYS A 372 -23.99 -11.12 1.64
C CYS A 372 -23.72 -12.49 2.27
N LEU A 373 -24.69 -13.42 2.20
CA LEU A 373 -24.55 -14.78 2.73
C LEU A 373 -23.46 -15.57 1.98
N GLU A 374 -23.46 -15.52 0.65
CA GLU A 374 -22.43 -16.19 -0.17
C GLU A 374 -21.03 -15.64 0.12
N ALA A 375 -20.90 -14.31 0.19
CA ALA A 375 -19.65 -13.65 0.54
C ALA A 375 -19.18 -14.02 1.95
N CYS A 376 -20.09 -14.10 2.92
CA CYS A 376 -19.80 -14.55 4.29
C CYS A 376 -19.20 -15.97 4.30
N HIS A 377 -19.83 -16.92 3.59
CA HIS A 377 -19.31 -18.28 3.48
C HIS A 377 -17.91 -18.31 2.85
N ALA A 378 -17.67 -17.55 1.79
CA ALA A 378 -16.37 -17.47 1.13
C ALA A 378 -15.29 -16.87 2.03
N VAL A 379 -15.63 -15.85 2.82
CA VAL A 379 -14.75 -15.24 3.83
C VAL A 379 -14.42 -16.25 4.92
N CYS A 380 -15.40 -16.92 5.52
CA CYS A 380 -15.19 -17.89 6.58
C CYS A 380 -14.27 -19.04 6.14
N ARG A 381 -14.48 -19.59 4.93
CA ARG A 381 -13.65 -20.68 4.37
C ARG A 381 -12.20 -20.26 4.15
N ARG A 382 -11.96 -19.04 3.69
CA ARG A 382 -10.61 -18.51 3.47
C ARG A 382 -9.93 -18.10 4.77
N TYR A 383 -10.69 -17.54 5.71
CA TYR A 383 -10.18 -17.03 6.98
C TYR A 383 -9.46 -18.10 7.81
N THR A 384 -9.98 -19.33 7.85
CA THR A 384 -9.36 -20.43 8.61
C THR A 384 -7.94 -20.74 8.14
N HIS A 385 -7.67 -20.53 6.85
CA HIS A 385 -6.36 -20.75 6.24
C HIS A 385 -5.47 -19.53 6.40
N VAL A 386 -5.98 -18.35 6.04
CA VAL A 386 -5.26 -17.08 6.17
C VAL A 386 -4.78 -16.87 7.61
N ARG A 387 -5.65 -17.06 8.61
CA ARG A 387 -5.29 -16.87 10.02
C ARG A 387 -4.14 -17.78 10.48
N ARG A 388 -4.06 -19.01 9.97
CA ARG A 388 -3.06 -20.00 10.42
C ARG A 388 -1.72 -19.87 9.70
N ALA A 389 -1.74 -19.43 8.44
CA ALA A 389 -0.57 -19.42 7.58
C ALA A 389 0.06 -18.02 7.40
N LEU A 390 -0.51 -16.98 8.00
CA LEU A 390 0.08 -15.63 8.02
C LEU A 390 1.41 -15.63 8.79
N PRO A 391 2.52 -15.20 8.16
CA PRO A 391 3.81 -15.11 8.86
C PRO A 391 3.75 -14.12 10.03
N PRO A 392 4.46 -14.36 11.14
CA PRO A 392 4.55 -13.41 12.25
C PRO A 392 4.98 -12.02 11.80
N GLY A 393 4.28 -10.99 12.25
CA GLY A 393 4.60 -9.61 11.86
C GLY A 393 4.32 -9.26 10.40
N PHE A 394 3.70 -10.17 9.62
CA PHE A 394 3.04 -9.85 8.36
C PHE A 394 1.66 -9.26 8.69
N PHE A 395 1.53 -7.94 8.57
CA PHE A 395 0.45 -7.15 9.17
C PHE A 395 0.37 -7.27 10.70
N ILE A 396 -0.82 -7.08 11.30
CA ILE A 396 -1.05 -7.17 12.76
C ILE A 396 -1.20 -8.64 13.19
N ALA A 397 -0.81 -9.61 12.35
CA ALA A 397 -0.89 -11.03 12.68
C ALA A 397 0.10 -11.32 13.82
N THR A 398 -0.48 -11.52 15.01
CA THR A 398 0.13 -11.96 16.28
C THR A 398 1.61 -11.66 16.43
N LEU A 399 1.91 -10.62 17.21
CA LEU A 399 3.17 -10.53 17.93
C LEU A 399 3.48 -11.86 18.59
#